data_AF-A0A9P8UJ76-F1
#
_entry.id   AF-A0A9P8UJ76-F1
#
_cell.length_a   1.000
_cell.length_b   1.000
_cell.length_c   1.000
_cell.angle_alpha   90.00
_cell.angle_beta   90.00
_cell.angle_gamma   90.00
#
_symmetry.space_group_name_H-M   'P 1'
#
loop_
_entity.id
_entity.type
_entity.pdbx_description
1 polymer ?
#
loop_
_entity_poly.entity_id
_entity_poly.type
_entity_poly.pdbx_seq_one_letter_code
_entity_poly.pdbx_strand_id
1 'polypeptide(L)'
;MGAPTIVRVLNNTNYELTYHNTQSGKKEKVPVKSDRYENEDWVPGSDYASDPLPDYTTNKAVEVSLGSMSPMKFSNEDGNFSIVYPNEYGEAVQVRPKNAKAVNGKEYVIRINAVRETETVSKAEAYIYEYNSDLGKTGYIVASVLQSAAVVVALVLMAIFL
;
A
#
# COMPACT_ATOMS: atom_id res chain seq x y z
N MET A 1 -17.30 -2.79 17.00
CA MET A 1 -16.00 -3.11 16.35
C MET A 1 -15.62 -1.90 15.51
N GLY A 2 -14.38 -1.42 15.58
CA GLY A 2 -13.93 -0.26 14.80
C GLY A 2 -13.87 -0.55 13.30
N ALA A 3 -13.74 0.49 12.46
CA ALA A 3 -13.45 0.31 11.04
C ALA A 3 -12.07 -0.36 10.83
N PRO A 4 -11.80 -1.00 9.69
CA PRO A 4 -10.44 -1.39 9.32
C PRO A 4 -9.53 -0.16 9.27
N THR A 5 -8.26 -0.31 9.66
CA THR A 5 -7.30 0.80 9.69
C THR A 5 -6.01 0.46 8.98
N ILE A 6 -5.46 1.41 8.23
CA ILE A 6 -4.07 1.36 7.76
C ILE A 6 -3.20 1.91 8.88
N VAL A 7 -2.25 1.11 9.34
CA VAL A 7 -1.37 1.50 10.45
C VAL A 7 0.01 1.95 10.00
N ARG A 8 0.50 1.40 8.88
CA ARG A 8 1.82 1.73 8.33
C ARG A 8 1.84 1.58 6.81
N VAL A 9 2.68 2.38 6.17
CA VAL A 9 3.06 2.24 4.76
C VAL A 9 4.55 2.00 4.62
N LEU A 10 4.95 1.05 3.78
CA LEU A 10 6.34 0.64 3.58
C LEU A 10 6.76 0.92 2.14
N ASN A 11 7.97 1.44 1.98
CA ASN A 11 8.54 1.80 0.69
C ASN A 11 9.75 0.94 0.37
N ASN A 12 9.57 -0.08 -0.47
CA ASN A 12 10.66 -0.90 -0.98
C ASN A 12 11.07 -0.47 -2.40
N THR A 13 10.93 0.82 -2.72
CA THR A 13 11.30 1.39 -4.01
C THR A 13 12.39 2.46 -3.86
N ASN A 14 12.96 2.87 -4.99
CA ASN A 14 13.91 3.99 -5.11
C ASN A 14 13.22 5.36 -5.29
N TYR A 15 11.88 5.42 -5.18
CA TYR A 15 11.10 6.65 -5.28
C TYR A 15 10.56 7.07 -3.91
N GLU A 16 10.47 8.37 -3.64
CA GLU A 16 9.84 8.86 -2.40
C GLU A 16 8.36 8.47 -2.40
N LEU A 17 7.91 7.80 -1.34
CA LEU A 17 6.51 7.43 -1.20
C LEU A 17 5.78 8.51 -0.42
N THR A 18 4.66 8.99 -0.96
CA THR A 18 3.75 9.89 -0.25
C THR A 18 2.47 9.15 0.09
N TYR A 19 2.10 9.20 1.37
CA TYR A 19 0.84 8.73 1.90
C TYR A 19 -0.09 9.91 2.17
N HIS A 20 -1.35 9.77 1.81
CA HIS A 20 -2.40 10.73 2.13
C HIS A 20 -3.73 10.02 2.37
N ASN A 21 -4.30 10.16 3.56
CA ASN A 21 -5.67 9.73 3.81
C ASN A 21 -6.63 10.92 3.68
N THR A 22 -7.47 10.89 2.65
CA THR A 22 -8.46 11.96 2.41
C THR A 22 -9.61 11.98 3.42
N GLN A 23 -9.80 10.93 4.23
CA GLN A 23 -10.78 10.90 5.30
C GLN A 23 -10.30 11.59 6.57
N SER A 24 -9.10 11.27 7.03
CA SER A 24 -8.53 11.83 8.26
C SER A 24 -7.71 13.10 8.02
N GLY A 25 -7.30 13.35 6.76
CA GLY A 25 -6.39 14.43 6.39
C GLY A 25 -4.91 14.12 6.67
N LYS A 26 -4.58 12.94 7.21
CA LYS A 26 -3.19 12.56 7.51
C LYS A 26 -2.37 12.53 6.21
N LYS A 27 -1.16 13.10 6.28
CA LYS A 27 -0.16 13.06 5.21
C LYS A 27 1.20 12.71 5.79
N GLU A 28 1.95 11.89 5.09
CA GLU A 28 3.28 11.48 5.51
C GLU A 28 4.14 11.12 4.29
N LYS A 29 5.45 11.33 4.39
CA LYS A 29 6.41 10.90 3.39
C LYS A 29 7.25 9.76 3.97
N VAL A 30 7.41 8.69 3.20
CA VAL A 30 8.28 7.58 3.55
C VAL A 30 9.51 7.64 2.64
N PRO A 31 10.72 7.67 3.23
CA PRO A 31 11.95 7.80 2.46
C PRO A 31 12.14 6.62 1.51
N VAL A 32 12.98 6.84 0.50
CA VAL A 32 13.40 5.78 -0.44
C VAL A 32 14.18 4.69 0.28
N LYS A 33 14.19 3.48 -0.27
CA LYS A 33 15.13 2.45 0.16
C LYS A 33 16.53 2.87 -0.31
N SER A 34 17.41 3.25 0.61
CA SER A 34 18.79 3.59 0.27
C SER A 34 19.64 2.34 0.04
N ASP A 35 20.68 2.45 -0.78
CA ASP A 35 21.66 1.38 -1.09
C ASP A 35 22.25 0.69 0.16
N ARG A 36 22.40 1.44 1.27
CA ARG A 36 22.85 0.90 2.56
C ARG A 36 21.96 -0.24 3.10
N TYR A 37 20.68 -0.25 2.73
CA TYR A 37 19.66 -1.18 3.23
C TYR A 37 19.29 -2.27 2.20
N GLU A 38 19.86 -2.26 1.00
CA GLU A 38 19.66 -3.32 0.01
C GLU A 38 20.26 -4.65 0.47
N ASN A 39 21.40 -4.62 1.15
CA ASN A 39 22.10 -5.83 1.60
C ASN A 39 21.52 -6.47 2.88
N GLU A 40 20.69 -5.74 3.62
CA GLU A 40 20.19 -6.16 4.94
C GLU A 40 18.66 -6.36 4.96
N ASP A 41 18.01 -6.33 3.79
CA ASP A 41 16.56 -6.54 3.65
C ASP A 41 15.66 -5.56 4.44
N TRP A 42 16.18 -4.42 4.88
CA TRP A 42 15.37 -3.41 5.58
C TRP A 42 14.52 -2.62 4.59
N VAL A 43 13.25 -2.47 4.93
CA VAL A 43 12.28 -1.68 4.19
C VAL A 43 11.90 -0.46 5.03
N PRO A 44 12.18 0.78 4.56
CA PRO A 44 11.71 1.99 5.21
C PRO A 44 10.19 2.02 5.30
N GLY A 45 9.66 2.53 6.42
CA GLY A 45 8.24 2.64 6.65
C GLY A 45 7.86 3.91 7.40
N SER A 46 6.59 4.28 7.31
CA SER A 46 6.01 5.30 8.17
C SER A 46 6.04 4.86 9.63
N ASP A 47 5.85 5.84 10.51
CA ASP A 47 5.51 5.55 11.90
C ASP A 47 4.12 4.92 11.99
N TYR A 48 3.92 4.12 13.03
CA TYR A 48 2.63 3.54 13.34
C TYR A 48 1.64 4.65 13.69
N ALA A 49 0.53 4.70 12.96
CA ALA A 49 -0.63 5.51 13.33
C ALA A 49 -1.89 4.81 12.86
N SER A 50 -2.87 4.65 13.75
CA SER A 50 -4.16 4.07 13.38
C SER A 50 -4.95 5.06 12.52
N ASP A 51 -5.01 4.82 11.21
CA ASP A 51 -5.67 5.69 10.25
C ASP A 51 -6.81 4.91 9.54
N PRO A 52 -8.08 5.35 9.59
CA PRO A 52 -9.20 4.58 9.04
C PRO A 52 -9.06 4.33 7.55
N LEU A 53 -9.32 3.10 7.11
CA LEU A 53 -9.53 2.79 5.69
C LEU A 53 -10.92 3.32 5.28
N PRO A 54 -11.00 4.31 4.36
CA PRO A 54 -12.27 4.93 4.02
C PRO A 54 -13.21 4.01 3.27
N ASP A 55 -14.51 4.20 3.43
CA ASP A 55 -15.52 3.50 2.63
C ASP A 55 -15.59 4.10 1.22
N TYR A 56 -15.56 3.25 0.20
CA TYR A 56 -15.57 3.64 -1.21
C TYR A 56 -16.75 4.56 -1.55
N THR A 57 -17.91 4.31 -0.95
CA THR A 57 -19.14 5.08 -1.18
C THR A 57 -19.04 6.55 -0.73
N THR A 58 -18.04 6.90 0.07
CA THR A 58 -17.83 8.26 0.58
C THR A 58 -16.96 9.13 -0.32
N ASN A 59 -16.51 8.62 -1.49
CA ASN A 59 -15.54 9.26 -2.39
C ASN A 59 -14.21 9.63 -1.70
N LYS A 60 -13.90 8.98 -0.58
CA LYS A 60 -12.64 9.11 0.15
C LYS A 60 -11.80 7.86 -0.08
N ALA A 61 -10.49 8.03 -0.01
CA ALA A 61 -9.50 6.97 -0.13
C ALA A 61 -8.22 7.29 0.65
N VAL A 62 -7.47 6.22 0.91
CA VAL A 62 -6.03 6.30 1.16
C VAL A 62 -5.33 6.37 -0.19
N GLU A 63 -4.55 7.42 -0.41
CA GLU A 63 -3.77 7.65 -1.62
C GLU A 63 -2.30 7.36 -1.32
N VAL A 64 -1.67 6.55 -2.16
CA VAL A 64 -0.24 6.25 -2.10
C VAL A 64 0.37 6.56 -3.46
N SER A 65 1.28 7.53 -3.52
CA SER A 65 2.01 7.90 -4.73
C SER A 65 3.51 7.68 -4.55
N LEU A 66 4.20 7.46 -5.67
CA LEU A 66 5.64 7.38 -5.76
C LEU A 66 6.15 8.52 -6.65
N GLY A 67 6.96 9.42 -6.10
CA GLY A 67 7.44 10.59 -6.84
C GLY A 67 6.31 11.39 -7.50
N SER A 68 6.36 11.52 -8.83
CA SER A 68 5.34 12.22 -9.64
C SER A 68 4.26 11.32 -10.25
N MET A 69 4.23 10.02 -9.90
CA MET A 69 3.27 9.06 -10.46
C MET A 69 1.85 9.29 -9.93
N SER A 70 0.86 8.92 -10.74
CA SER A 70 -0.55 8.89 -10.31
C SER A 70 -0.71 8.00 -9.07
N PRO A 71 -1.45 8.45 -8.04
CA PRO A 71 -1.61 7.70 -6.82
C PRO A 71 -2.45 6.44 -7.03
N MET A 72 -2.05 5.36 -6.34
CA MET A 72 -2.94 4.24 -6.07
C MET A 72 -3.90 4.63 -4.94
N LYS A 73 -5.17 4.30 -5.11
CA LYS A 73 -6.22 4.61 -4.13
C LYS A 73 -6.73 3.34 -3.49
N PHE A 74 -6.79 3.30 -2.17
CA PHE A 74 -7.26 2.19 -1.36
C PHE A 74 -8.49 2.61 -0.57
N SER A 75 -9.52 1.77 -0.61
CA SER A 75 -10.77 1.96 0.14
C SER A 75 -11.36 0.61 0.56
N ASN A 76 -12.33 0.64 1.46
CA ASN A 76 -13.17 -0.48 1.83
C ASN A 76 -14.46 -0.44 0.99
N GLU A 77 -14.79 -1.53 0.34
CA GLU A 77 -16.04 -1.69 -0.40
C GLU A 77 -16.65 -3.05 -0.02
N ASP A 78 -17.80 -3.01 0.64
CA ASP A 78 -18.51 -4.20 1.14
C ASP A 78 -17.62 -5.17 1.94
N GLY A 79 -16.72 -4.63 2.78
CA GLY A 79 -15.82 -5.42 3.62
C GLY A 79 -14.61 -6.00 2.89
N ASN A 80 -14.30 -5.51 1.69
CA ASN A 80 -13.13 -5.89 0.90
C ASN A 80 -12.29 -4.65 0.53
N PHE A 81 -11.00 -4.85 0.32
CA PHE A 81 -10.16 -3.82 -0.27
C PHE A 81 -10.57 -3.58 -1.72
N SER A 82 -10.81 -2.30 -2.02
CA SER A 82 -11.07 -1.79 -3.35
C SER A 82 -9.93 -0.86 -3.73
N ILE A 83 -9.26 -1.19 -4.84
CA ILE A 83 -7.98 -0.57 -5.22
C ILE A 83 -8.11 0.02 -6.61
N VAL A 84 -7.84 1.31 -6.74
CA VAL A 84 -7.87 2.04 -8.02
C VAL A 84 -6.45 2.45 -8.40
N TYR A 85 -6.05 2.14 -9.64
CA TYR A 85 -4.72 2.43 -10.16
C TYR A 85 -4.76 2.62 -11.69
N PRO A 86 -3.76 3.26 -12.32
CA PRO A 86 -3.73 3.42 -13.77
C PRO A 86 -3.41 2.10 -14.50
N ASN A 87 -4.17 1.77 -15.56
CA ASN A 87 -3.86 0.68 -16.48
C ASN A 87 -2.69 1.02 -17.41
N GLU A 88 -2.39 0.17 -18.39
CA GLU A 88 -1.29 0.41 -19.36
C GLU A 88 -1.54 1.59 -20.31
N TYR A 89 -2.78 2.08 -20.40
CA TYR A 89 -3.17 3.24 -21.19
C TYR A 89 -3.32 4.51 -20.34
N GLY A 90 -3.04 4.44 -19.03
CA GLY A 90 -3.15 5.56 -18.09
C GLY A 90 -4.57 5.78 -17.56
N GLU A 91 -5.53 4.92 -17.91
CA GLU A 91 -6.91 5.01 -17.44
C GLU A 91 -7.03 4.41 -16.04
N ALA A 92 -7.86 5.01 -15.18
CA ALA A 92 -8.10 4.49 -13.85
C ALA A 92 -8.91 3.19 -13.90
N VAL A 93 -8.34 2.10 -13.40
CA VAL A 93 -9.00 0.80 -13.26
C VAL A 93 -9.18 0.48 -11.79
N GLN A 94 -10.36 -0.03 -11.46
CA GLN A 94 -10.71 -0.51 -10.12
C GLN A 94 -10.61 -2.04 -10.08
N VAL A 95 -9.97 -2.57 -9.04
CA VAL A 95 -9.90 -4.00 -8.77
C VAL A 95 -10.36 -4.31 -7.35
N ARG A 96 -11.03 -5.46 -7.22
CA ARG A 96 -11.46 -6.06 -5.95
C ARG A 96 -10.87 -7.47 -5.86
N PRO A 97 -9.67 -7.65 -5.31
CA PRO A 97 -9.03 -8.96 -5.32
C PRO A 97 -9.87 -9.96 -4.52
N LYS A 98 -10.15 -11.14 -5.08
CA LYS A 98 -11.18 -12.09 -4.61
C LYS A 98 -11.00 -12.66 -3.19
N ASN A 99 -9.94 -12.31 -2.46
CA ASN A 99 -9.70 -12.71 -1.07
C ASN A 99 -9.19 -11.56 -0.18
N ALA A 100 -9.31 -10.32 -0.64
CA ALA A 100 -8.78 -9.14 0.03
C ALA A 100 -9.75 -8.57 1.07
N LYS A 101 -10.00 -9.28 2.16
CA LYS A 101 -10.95 -8.82 3.18
C LYS A 101 -10.39 -7.64 4.00
N ALA A 102 -11.19 -6.58 4.10
CA ALA A 102 -10.96 -5.43 4.99
C ALA A 102 -11.84 -5.59 6.23
N VAL A 103 -11.39 -6.43 7.16
CA VAL A 103 -12.12 -6.83 8.36
C VAL A 103 -12.15 -5.70 9.38
N ASN A 104 -13.33 -5.40 9.91
CA ASN A 104 -13.53 -4.42 10.97
C ASN A 104 -12.67 -4.73 12.20
N GLY A 105 -11.99 -3.71 12.72
CA GLY A 105 -11.11 -3.81 13.89
C GLY A 105 -9.75 -4.46 13.62
N LYS A 106 -9.47 -4.83 12.36
CA LYS A 106 -8.14 -5.26 11.93
C LYS A 106 -7.31 -4.08 11.44
N GLU A 107 -6.02 -4.24 11.63
CA GLU A 107 -4.99 -3.27 11.27
C GLU A 107 -4.19 -3.81 10.10
N TYR A 108 -3.80 -2.93 9.17
CA TYR A 108 -3.18 -3.31 7.92
C TYR A 108 -1.95 -2.48 7.60
N VAL A 109 -0.99 -3.12 6.93
CA VAL A 109 0.23 -2.48 6.42
C VAL A 109 0.21 -2.55 4.90
N ILE A 110 0.46 -1.43 4.23
CA ILE A 110 0.62 -1.38 2.77
C ILE A 110 2.11 -1.32 2.46
N ARG A 111 2.62 -2.23 1.63
CA ARG A 111 4.00 -2.22 1.14
C ARG A 111 4.01 -2.00 -0.35
N ILE A 112 4.82 -1.06 -0.81
CA ILE A 112 5.05 -0.80 -2.22
C ILE A 112 6.40 -1.40 -2.61
N ASN A 113 6.43 -2.28 -3.63
CA ASN A 113 7.55 -3.18 -3.88
C ASN A 113 8.39 -2.90 -5.11
N ALA A 114 7.75 -2.62 -6.23
CA ALA A 114 8.43 -2.41 -7.49
C ALA A 114 7.67 -1.38 -8.31
N VAL A 115 8.40 -0.65 -9.14
CA VAL A 115 7.81 0.14 -10.22
C VAL A 115 8.08 -0.59 -11.52
N ARG A 116 7.02 -0.93 -12.25
CA ARG A 116 7.09 -1.39 -13.63
C ARG A 116 6.82 -0.21 -14.53
N GLU A 117 7.81 0.16 -15.31
CA GLU A 117 7.68 1.23 -16.31
C GLU A 117 7.36 0.60 -17.66
N THR A 118 6.26 1.04 -18.28
CA THR A 118 6.00 0.82 -19.71
C THR A 118 6.32 2.11 -20.47
N GLU A 119 6.28 2.06 -21.80
CA GLU A 119 6.46 3.26 -22.65
C GLU A 119 5.45 4.37 -22.35
N THR A 120 4.31 4.02 -21.75
CA THR A 120 3.16 4.89 -21.53
C THR A 120 2.86 5.17 -20.06
N VAL A 121 3.18 4.27 -19.12
CA VAL A 121 2.77 4.35 -17.71
C VAL A 121 3.78 3.68 -16.78
N SER A 122 4.07 4.31 -15.63
CA SER A 122 4.74 3.68 -14.49
C SER A 122 3.71 3.13 -13.50
N LYS A 123 3.84 1.85 -13.13
CA LYS A 123 2.93 1.14 -12.23
C LYS A 123 3.66 0.65 -11.00
N ALA A 124 3.09 0.86 -9.82
CA ALA A 124 3.64 0.36 -8.57
C ALA A 124 2.99 -0.97 -8.15
N GLU A 125 3.77 -1.96 -7.75
CA GLU A 125 3.27 -3.18 -7.11
C GLU A 125 2.98 -2.93 -5.64
N ALA A 126 1.78 -3.32 -5.18
CA ALA A 126 1.35 -3.13 -3.80
C ALA A 126 0.97 -4.47 -3.14
N TYR A 127 1.43 -4.64 -1.91
CA TYR A 127 1.07 -5.76 -1.04
C TYR A 127 0.42 -5.22 0.22
N ILE A 128 -0.63 -5.88 0.70
CA ILE A 128 -1.32 -5.53 1.94
C ILE A 128 -1.21 -6.71 2.90
N TYR A 129 -0.75 -6.42 4.12
CA TYR A 129 -0.56 -7.40 5.19
C TYR A 129 -1.50 -7.07 6.34
N GLU A 130 -1.99 -8.08 7.05
CA GLU A 130 -2.54 -7.86 8.39
C GLU A 130 -1.40 -7.53 9.34
N TYR A 131 -1.55 -6.47 10.14
CA TYR A 131 -0.55 -6.05 11.10
C TYR A 131 -0.48 -7.02 12.29
N ASN A 132 0.75 -7.31 12.73
CA ASN A 132 1.04 -7.93 14.02
C ASN A 132 2.14 -7.12 14.73
N SER A 133 2.31 -7.33 16.03
CA SER A 133 3.26 -6.57 16.85
C SER A 133 4.72 -6.70 16.40
N ASP A 134 5.07 -7.78 15.71
CA ASP A 134 6.44 -8.09 15.30
C ASP A 134 6.90 -7.20 14.15
N LEU A 135 5.96 -6.60 13.40
CA LEU A 135 6.23 -5.60 12.37
C LEU A 135 6.75 -4.27 12.94
N GLY A 136 6.80 -4.12 14.27
CA GLY A 136 7.32 -2.92 14.92
C GLY A 136 6.43 -1.68 14.71
N LYS A 137 6.84 -0.57 15.32
CA LYS A 137 6.03 0.67 15.37
C LYS A 137 6.64 1.89 14.69
N THR A 138 7.92 1.87 14.35
CA THR A 138 8.64 3.05 13.83
C THR A 138 9.73 2.65 12.86
N GLY A 139 10.05 3.52 11.91
CA GLY A 139 11.23 3.37 11.04
C GLY A 139 11.19 2.16 10.11
N TYR A 140 12.26 1.36 10.14
CA TYR A 140 12.49 0.27 9.18
C TYR A 140 11.94 -1.08 9.67
N ILE A 141 11.57 -1.96 8.74
CA ILE A 141 11.17 -3.35 9.01
C ILE A 141 12.05 -4.29 8.18
N VAL A 142 12.54 -5.38 8.77
CA VAL A 142 13.26 -6.42 8.04
C VAL A 142 12.27 -7.25 7.19
N ALA A 143 12.55 -7.44 5.91
CA ALA A 143 11.63 -8.10 4.97
C ALA A 143 11.26 -9.54 5.35
N SER A 144 12.13 -10.26 6.08
CA SER A 144 11.84 -11.60 6.60
C SER A 144 10.67 -11.63 7.59
N VAL A 145 10.48 -10.56 8.37
CA VAL A 145 9.34 -10.41 9.29
C VAL A 145 8.05 -10.17 8.52
N LEU A 146 8.12 -9.58 7.32
CA LEU A 146 6.96 -9.44 6.43
C LEU A 146 6.59 -10.77 5.75
N GLN A 147 7.55 -11.69 5.55
CA GLN A 147 7.26 -13.02 5.01
C GLN A 147 6.46 -13.89 5.99
N SER A 148 6.60 -13.67 7.30
CA SER A 148 5.80 -14.35 8.32
C SER A 148 4.45 -13.67 8.58
N ALA A 149 4.23 -12.46 8.08
CA ALA A 149 2.93 -11.78 8.15
C ALA A 149 1.94 -12.34 7.12
N ALA A 150 0.67 -12.44 7.51
CA ALA A 150 -0.38 -12.91 6.61
C ALA A 150 -0.62 -11.88 5.48
N VAL A 151 -0.28 -12.27 4.25
CA VAL A 151 -0.56 -11.47 3.05
C VAL A 151 -2.05 -11.52 2.76
N VAL A 152 -2.70 -10.37 2.89
CA VAL A 152 -4.13 -10.19 2.60
C VAL A 152 -4.33 -9.86 1.12
N VAL A 153 -3.40 -9.10 0.54
CA VAL A 153 -3.39 -8.76 -0.89
C VAL A 153 -1.97 -8.85 -1.44
N ALA A 154 -1.82 -9.57 -2.55
CA ALA A 154 -0.67 -9.45 -3.44
C ALA A 154 -1.18 -8.98 -4.79
N LEU A 155 -1.08 -7.68 -5.07
CA LEU A 155 -1.34 -7.14 -6.40
C LEU A 155 -0.02 -7.06 -7.16
N VAL A 156 0.32 -8.17 -7.81
CA VAL A 156 1.33 -8.18 -8.87
C VAL A 156 0.64 -7.69 -10.13
N LEU A 157 0.94 -6.47 -10.55
CA LEU A 157 0.47 -5.91 -11.80
C LEU A 157 1.21 -6.59 -12.97
N MET A 158 0.89 -7.87 -13.24
CA MET A 158 1.35 -8.55 -14.43
C MET A 158 0.54 -8.06 -15.64
N ALA A 159 1.24 -7.72 -16.72
CA ALA A 159 0.63 -7.66 -18.04
C ALA A 159 0.03 -9.04 -18.33
N ILE A 160 -1.29 -9.10 -18.51
CA ILE A 160 -1.92 -10.29 -19.08
C ILE A 160 -1.57 -10.22 -20.57
N PHE A 161 -0.55 -10.97 -20.99
CA PHE A 161 -0.43 -11.35 -22.39
C PHE A 161 -1.61 -12.29 -22.69
N LEU A 162 -2.58 -11.82 -23.47
CA LEU A 162 -3.60 -12.61 -24.12
C LEU A 162 -3.29 -12.64 -25.62
#